data_AF-A0A6V7I086-F1
#
_entry.id   AF-A0A6V7I086-F1
#
_cell.length_a   1.000
_cell.length_b   1.000
_cell.length_c   1.000
_cell.angle_alpha   90.00
_cell.angle_beta   90.00
_cell.angle_gamma   90.00
#
_symmetry.space_group_name_H-M   'P 1'
#
loop_
_entity.id
_entity.type
_entity.pdbx_description
1 polymer ?
#
loop_
_entity_poly.entity_id
_entity_poly.type
_entity_poly.pdbx_seq_one_letter_code
_entity_poly.pdbx_strand_id
1 'polypeptide(L)'
;YTYEVAPVFMLLEREVLEKALSLVQYSPFPESDGILCPGGSMANMYGMVLARYKKMPQIKTKGLSGLPPLALFTNECGHYSMFKGAHWLGLGTDSVHI
;
A
#
# COMPACT_ATOMS: atom_id res chain seq x y z
N TYR A 1 7.95 -3.76 -16.61
CA TYR A 1 7.32 -2.45 -16.78
C TYR A 1 8.42 -1.41 -16.74
N THR A 2 8.75 -0.81 -17.87
CA THR A 2 9.80 0.21 -17.98
C THR A 2 9.37 1.24 -19.01
N TYR A 3 9.95 2.43 -18.93
CA TYR A 3 9.72 3.49 -19.89
C TYR A 3 10.02 3.04 -21.33
N GLU A 4 11.06 2.22 -21.53
CA GLU A 4 11.47 1.72 -22.84
C GLU A 4 10.40 0.90 -23.56
N VAL A 5 9.59 0.15 -22.82
CA VAL A 5 8.57 -0.74 -23.40
C VAL A 5 7.20 -0.06 -23.49
N ALA A 6 6.92 0.92 -22.63
CA ALA A 6 5.61 1.56 -22.53
C ALA A 6 5.70 3.07 -22.22
N PRO A 7 6.38 3.89 -23.05
CA PRO A 7 6.71 5.27 -22.71
C PRO A 7 5.46 6.14 -22.54
N VAL A 8 4.49 6.01 -23.45
CA VAL A 8 3.25 6.78 -23.42
C VAL A 8 2.41 6.44 -22.19
N PHE A 9 2.29 5.15 -21.85
CA PHE A 9 1.48 4.72 -20.71
C PHE A 9 2.08 5.11 -19.36
N MET A 10 3.41 5.11 -19.23
CA MET A 10 4.09 5.60 -18.03
C MET A 10 3.87 7.09 -17.81
N LEU A 11 3.88 7.91 -18.87
CA LEU A 11 3.57 9.33 -18.78
C LEU A 11 2.09 9.57 -18.45
N LEU A 12 1.18 8.82 -19.07
CA LEU A 12 -0.25 8.90 -18.75
C LEU A 12 -0.55 8.51 -17.30
N GLU A 13 0.08 7.46 -16.78
CA GLU A 13 -0.06 7.08 -15.37
C GLU A 13 0.39 8.21 -14.45
N ARG A 14 1.54 8.84 -14.75
CA ARG A 14 2.04 9.99 -13.99
C ARG A 14 1.04 11.15 -13.97
N GLU A 15 0.49 11.54 -15.11
CA GLU A 15 -0.50 12.62 -15.21
C GLU A 15 -1.77 12.33 -14.41
N VAL A 16 -2.27 11.09 -14.48
CA VAL A 16 -3.44 10.65 -13.72
C VAL A 16 -3.17 10.70 -12.22
N LEU A 17 -1.98 10.26 -11.78
CA LEU A 17 -1.57 10.30 -10.38
C LEU A 17 -1.41 11.75 -9.89
N GLU A 18 -0.74 12.62 -10.64
CA GLU A 18 -0.60 14.04 -10.33
C GLU A 18 -1.98 14.70 -10.15
N LYS A 19 -2.94 14.39 -11.04
CA LYS A 19 -4.30 14.90 -10.92
C LYS A 19 -5.00 14.35 -9.68
N ALA A 20 -4.90 13.05 -9.40
CA ALA A 20 -5.54 12.42 -8.24
C ALA A 20 -5.00 13.01 -6.92
N LEU A 21 -3.68 13.17 -6.80
CA LEU A 21 -3.02 13.80 -5.65
C LEU A 21 -3.52 15.24 -5.43
N SER A 22 -3.67 16.01 -6.51
CA SER A 22 -4.21 17.38 -6.43
C SER A 22 -5.64 17.42 -5.87
N LEU A 23 -6.49 16.44 -6.22
CA LEU A 23 -7.88 16.37 -5.76
C LEU A 23 -7.98 16.08 -4.27
N VAL A 24 -7.03 15.32 -3.72
CA VAL A 24 -6.94 15.02 -2.28
C VAL A 24 -6.04 16.00 -1.53
N GLN A 25 -5.59 17.07 -2.18
CA GLN A 25 -4.77 18.15 -1.60
C GLN A 25 -3.40 17.66 -1.05
N TYR A 26 -2.81 16.65 -1.68
CA TYR A 26 -1.47 16.18 -1.36
C TYR A 26 -0.42 17.03 -2.08
N SER A 27 0.81 17.07 -1.54
CA SER A 27 1.94 17.71 -2.21
C SER A 27 2.17 17.08 -3.60
N PRO A 28 2.63 17.85 -4.60
CA PRO A 28 2.97 17.30 -5.91
C PRO A 28 4.15 16.32 -5.83
N PHE A 29 4.49 15.70 -6.96
CA PHE A 29 5.76 14.97 -7.05
C PHE A 29 6.95 15.95 -6.95
N PRO A 30 8.08 15.53 -6.35
CA PRO A 30 8.38 14.18 -5.84
C PRO A 30 8.02 13.93 -4.37
N GLU A 31 7.37 14.87 -3.67
CA GLU A 31 7.04 14.73 -2.25
C GLU A 31 5.93 13.70 -1.97
N SER A 32 5.05 13.46 -2.96
CA SER A 32 4.07 12.37 -2.97
C SER A 32 4.37 11.36 -4.08
N ASP A 33 3.80 10.16 -3.95
CA ASP A 33 4.01 9.05 -4.89
C ASP A 33 2.74 8.18 -5.00
N GLY A 34 2.67 7.34 -6.03
CA GLY A 34 1.55 6.43 -6.26
C GLY A 34 1.76 5.47 -7.44
N ILE A 35 0.89 4.47 -7.54
CA ILE A 35 0.85 3.51 -8.65
C ILE A 35 -0.59 3.06 -8.90
N LEU A 36 -0.98 2.81 -10.15
CA LEU A 36 -2.28 2.20 -10.43
C LEU A 36 -2.28 0.73 -10.02
N CYS A 37 -3.30 0.35 -9.25
CA CYS A 37 -3.44 -0.99 -8.71
C CYS A 37 -4.54 -1.77 -9.45
N PRO A 38 -4.39 -3.10 -9.63
CA PRO A 38 -5.44 -3.95 -10.17
C PRO A 38 -6.54 -4.19 -9.11
N GLY A 39 -7.30 -3.14 -8.80
CA GLY A 39 -8.39 -3.14 -7.83
C GLY A 39 -8.01 -2.61 -6.43
N GLY A 40 -9.01 -2.10 -5.72
CA GLY A 40 -8.83 -1.45 -4.41
C GLY A 40 -8.30 -2.38 -3.31
N SER A 41 -8.54 -3.69 -3.42
CA SER A 41 -7.95 -4.66 -2.46
C SER A 41 -6.42 -4.67 -2.51
N MET A 42 -5.84 -4.61 -3.72
CA MET A 42 -4.38 -4.52 -3.87
C MET A 42 -3.86 -3.17 -3.41
N ALA A 43 -4.57 -2.07 -3.68
CA ALA A 43 -4.20 -0.74 -3.18
C ALA A 43 -4.12 -0.71 -1.64
N ASN A 44 -5.10 -1.32 -0.97
CA ASN A 44 -5.10 -1.48 0.48
C ASN A 44 -3.90 -2.30 0.99
N MET A 45 -3.57 -3.40 0.31
CA MET A 45 -2.40 -4.22 0.65
C MET A 45 -1.09 -3.47 0.43
N TYR A 46 -0.97 -2.65 -0.63
CA TYR A 46 0.17 -1.75 -0.80
C TYR A 46 0.29 -0.77 0.36
N GLY A 47 -0.82 -0.16 0.79
CA GLY A 47 -0.85 0.69 1.98
C GLY A 47 -0.35 -0.02 3.24
N MET A 48 -0.80 -1.25 3.48
CA MET A 48 -0.32 -2.08 4.61
C MET A 48 1.18 -2.37 4.52
N VAL A 49 1.69 -2.73 3.35
CA VAL A 49 3.12 -3.00 3.13
C VAL A 49 3.96 -1.74 3.34
N LEU A 50 3.51 -0.60 2.82
CA LEU A 50 4.18 0.70 2.99
C LEU A 50 4.26 1.10 4.46
N ALA A 51 3.14 1.03 5.20
CA ALA A 51 3.10 1.33 6.63
C ALA A 51 4.06 0.43 7.42
N ARG A 52 4.05 -0.87 7.12
CA ARG A 52 4.91 -1.87 7.75
C ARG A 52 6.39 -1.62 7.45
N TYR A 53 6.74 -1.32 6.20
CA TYR A 53 8.12 -1.02 5.82
C TYR A 53 8.61 0.29 6.44
N LYS A 54 7.77 1.33 6.49
CA LYS A 54 8.09 2.61 7.14
C LYS A 54 8.38 2.44 8.62
N LYS A 55 7.61 1.60 9.32
CA LYS A 55 7.80 1.35 10.76
C LYS A 55 8.99 0.40 11.03
N MET A 56 9.18 -0.60 10.19
CA MET A 56 10.14 -1.70 10.39
C MET A 56 10.81 -2.13 9.07
N PRO A 57 11.75 -1.33 8.54
CA PRO A 57 12.35 -1.59 7.24
C PRO A 57 13.11 -2.93 7.16
N GLN A 58 13.63 -3.41 8.30
CA GLN A 58 14.31 -4.69 8.42
C GLN A 58 13.44 -5.90 8.03
N ILE A 59 12.11 -5.75 8.05
CA ILE A 59 11.19 -6.82 7.67
C ILE A 59 11.39 -7.29 6.22
N LYS A 60 11.86 -6.38 5.35
CA LYS A 60 12.09 -6.68 3.93
C LYS A 60 13.14 -7.77 3.75
N THR A 61 14.12 -7.86 4.63
CA THR A 61 15.24 -8.83 4.54
C THR A 61 15.19 -9.91 5.62
N LYS A 62 14.67 -9.60 6.81
CA LYS A 62 14.63 -10.53 7.96
C LYS A 62 13.30 -11.28 8.08
N GLY A 63 12.27 -10.89 7.32
CA GLY A 63 10.91 -11.42 7.49
C GLY A 63 10.28 -11.01 8.82
N LEU A 64 9.14 -11.63 9.15
CA LEU A 64 8.33 -11.33 10.36
C LEU A 64 8.81 -12.02 11.64
N SER A 65 9.64 -13.06 11.51
CA SER A 65 10.07 -13.87 12.66
C SER A 65 10.90 -13.05 13.66
N GLY A 66 10.61 -13.20 14.95
CA GLY A 66 11.31 -12.50 16.04
C GLY A 66 10.97 -11.02 16.19
N LEU A 67 10.00 -10.51 15.42
CA LEU A 67 9.46 -9.16 15.61
C LEU A 67 8.28 -9.17 16.59
N PRO A 68 8.02 -8.07 17.29
CA PRO A 68 6.81 -7.95 18.11
C PRO A 68 5.57 -8.10 17.21
N PRO A 69 4.47 -8.66 17.73
CA PRO A 69 3.20 -8.74 17.00
C PRO A 69 2.79 -7.34 16.52
N LEU A 70 2.47 -7.25 15.23
CA LEU A 70 1.94 -6.04 14.62
C LEU A 70 0.42 -6.05 14.72
N ALA A 71 -0.19 -4.88 14.86
CA ALA A 71 -1.63 -4.69 14.93
C ALA A 71 -2.09 -3.71 13.84
N LEU A 72 -3.28 -3.94 13.28
CA LEU A 72 -3.97 -3.02 12.38
C LEU A 72 -5.33 -2.68 12.96
N PHE A 73 -5.78 -1.47 12.71
CA PHE A 73 -7.08 -0.98 13.16
C PHE A 73 -7.91 -0.59 11.94
N THR A 74 -9.15 -1.04 11.90
CA THR A 74 -10.17 -0.64 10.91
C THR A 74 -11.50 -0.45 11.63
N ASN A 75 -12.59 -0.15 10.93
CA ASN A 75 -13.92 -0.05 11.55
C ASN A 75 -14.81 -1.24 11.17
N GLU A 76 -15.98 -1.37 11.78
CA GLU A 76 -16.94 -2.47 11.52
C GLU A 76 -17.38 -2.53 10.06
N CYS A 77 -17.42 -1.38 9.38
CA CYS A 77 -17.76 -1.24 7.96
C CYS A 77 -16.53 -1.33 7.04
N GLY A 78 -15.37 -1.71 7.57
CA GLY A 78 -14.10 -1.77 6.86
C GLY A 78 -14.16 -2.82 5.77
N HIS A 79 -13.63 -2.50 4.59
CA HIS A 79 -13.66 -3.46 3.50
C HIS A 79 -12.85 -4.72 3.86
N TYR A 80 -13.42 -5.91 3.59
CA TYR A 80 -12.86 -7.22 3.97
C TYR A 80 -11.41 -7.45 3.50
N SER A 81 -10.93 -6.65 2.53
CA SER A 81 -9.54 -6.65 2.10
C SER A 81 -8.53 -6.38 3.21
N MET A 82 -8.92 -5.74 4.33
CA MET A 82 -8.05 -5.58 5.50
C MET A 82 -7.66 -6.93 6.09
N PHE A 83 -8.65 -7.79 6.36
CA PHE A 83 -8.45 -9.16 6.84
C PHE A 83 -7.70 -10.01 5.82
N LYS A 84 -8.10 -9.91 4.54
CA LYS A 84 -7.40 -10.59 3.44
C LYS A 84 -5.93 -10.19 3.37
N GLY A 85 -5.63 -8.91 3.53
CA GLY A 85 -4.28 -8.36 3.58
C GLY A 85 -3.50 -8.88 4.78
N ALA A 86 -4.09 -8.86 5.98
CA ALA A 86 -3.43 -9.33 7.19
C ALA A 86 -3.06 -10.82 7.11
N HIS A 87 -3.96 -11.64 6.56
CA HIS A 87 -3.67 -13.04 6.24
C HIS A 87 -2.53 -13.16 5.21
N TRP A 88 -2.64 -12.50 4.06
CA TRP A 88 -1.71 -12.68 2.95
C TRP A 88 -0.31 -12.15 3.23
N LEU A 89 -0.21 -11.10 4.06
CA LEU A 89 1.06 -10.50 4.46
C LEU A 89 1.71 -11.19 5.67
N GLY A 90 1.08 -12.23 6.23
CA GLY A 90 1.62 -13.02 7.34
C GLY A 90 1.43 -12.40 8.72
N LEU A 91 0.52 -11.43 8.87
CA LEU A 91 0.23 -10.78 10.15
C LEU A 91 -0.77 -11.59 10.99
N GLY A 92 -1.65 -12.35 10.33
CA GLY A 92 -2.75 -13.08 10.96
C GLY A 92 -4.02 -12.23 11.06
N THR A 93 -5.20 -12.84 10.96
CA THR A 93 -6.47 -12.09 11.01
C THR A 93 -6.77 -11.54 12.40
N ASP A 94 -6.29 -12.21 13.45
CA ASP A 94 -6.47 -11.78 14.85
C ASP A 94 -5.72 -10.50 15.17
N SER A 95 -4.79 -10.08 14.29
CA SER A 95 -4.09 -8.80 14.40
C SER A 95 -4.89 -7.61 13.88
N VAL A 96 -6.10 -7.84 13.35
CA VAL A 96 -6.99 -6.78 12.84
C VAL A 96 -8.03 -6.48 13.91
N HIS A 97 -7.91 -5.31 14.51
CA HIS A 97 -8.84 -4.80 15.50
C HIS A 97 -9.86 -3.88 14.84
N ILE A 98 -11.09 -3.95 15.34
CA ILE A 98 -12.24 -3.15 14.92
C ILE A 98 -12.49 -2.06 15.96
#